data_AF-A0AAV7R9D2-F1
#
_entry.id   AF-A0AAV7R9D2-F1
#
_cell.length_a   1.000
_cell.length_b   1.000
_cell.length_c   1.000
_cell.angle_alpha   90.00
_cell.angle_beta   90.00
_cell.angle_gamma   90.00
#
_symmetry.space_group_name_H-M   'P 1'
#
loop_
_entity.id
_entity.type
_entity.pdbx_description
1 polymer ?
#
loop_
_entity_poly.entity_id
_entity_poly.type
_entity_poly.pdbx_seq_one_letter_code
_entity_poly.pdbx_strand_id
1 'polypeptide(L)'
;MIDGIKKEQLTKVAGLEADIRVLKMVAGQSGRPCPERCHQLRLRQQELRDLADGRARVHALATQRRLYDVGDKANKLMPWLKSRDRGRNWVVTVRDAARQACRTGGDIAEASAEYYEWLYESRVEFIGVECADLLENVSLQTLTPEDRDALEEEPSDEEVEQALRELQSGKTARPNGYRHEGSEEVAVLPADYRNTG
;
A
#
# COMPACT_ATOMS: atom_id res chain seq x y z
N MET A 1 30.77 -17.49 22.20
CA MET A 1 30.51 -17.04 23.59
C MET A 1 29.26 -17.67 24.20
N ILE A 2 28.10 -17.69 23.52
CA ILE A 2 26.82 -18.18 24.09
C ILE A 2 26.86 -19.66 24.53
N ASP A 3 27.60 -20.53 23.84
CA ASP A 3 27.69 -21.96 24.20
C ASP A 3 28.56 -22.25 25.42
N GLY A 4 29.50 -21.36 25.76
CA GLY A 4 30.31 -21.46 26.98
C GLY A 4 29.47 -21.23 28.24
N ILE A 5 28.62 -20.20 28.21
CA ILE A 5 27.72 -19.84 29.32
C ILE A 5 26.72 -20.96 29.61
N LYS A 6 26.20 -21.64 28.57
CA LYS A 6 25.31 -22.79 28.75
C LYS A 6 26.01 -23.98 29.41
N LYS A 7 27.25 -24.29 29.02
CA LYS A 7 28.05 -25.36 29.64
C LYS A 7 28.34 -25.08 31.11
N GLU A 8 28.73 -23.85 31.44
CA GLU A 8 28.98 -23.42 32.83
C GLU A 8 27.73 -23.51 33.71
N GLN A 9 26.56 -23.19 33.19
CA GLN A 9 25.31 -23.34 33.96
C GLN A 9 24.91 -24.80 34.15
N LEU A 10 25.18 -25.68 33.17
CA LEU A 10 24.89 -27.11 33.31
C LEU A 10 25.81 -27.77 34.34
N THR A 11 27.10 -27.43 34.34
CA THR A 11 28.04 -27.93 35.35
C THR A 11 27.66 -27.43 36.75
N LYS A 12 27.21 -26.17 36.86
CA LYS A 12 26.74 -25.59 38.12
C LYS A 12 25.49 -26.30 38.66
N VAL A 13 24.51 -26.60 37.81
CA VAL A 13 23.30 -27.35 38.21
C VAL A 13 23.67 -28.77 38.65
N ALA A 14 24.51 -29.47 37.88
CA ALA A 14 24.97 -30.81 38.24
C ALA A 14 25.72 -30.84 39.58
N GLY A 15 26.53 -29.80 39.86
CA GLY A 15 27.21 -29.63 41.15
C GLY A 15 26.22 -29.46 42.31
N LEU A 16 25.24 -28.57 42.18
CA LEU A 16 24.21 -28.36 43.21
C LEU A 16 23.35 -29.60 43.45
N GLU A 17 23.02 -30.36 42.40
CA GLU A 17 22.29 -31.62 42.53
C GLU A 17 23.10 -32.71 43.25
N ALA A 18 24.41 -32.78 42.98
CA ALA A 18 25.32 -33.68 43.69
C ALA A 18 25.43 -33.31 45.18
N ASP A 19 25.59 -32.02 45.49
CA ASP A 19 25.65 -31.51 46.86
C ASP A 19 24.38 -31.81 47.65
N ILE A 20 23.20 -31.57 47.04
CA ILE A 20 21.91 -31.90 47.64
C ILE A 20 21.79 -33.41 47.89
N ARG A 21 22.31 -34.24 46.98
CA ARG A 21 22.26 -35.70 47.12
C ARG A 21 23.13 -36.18 48.28
N VAL A 22 24.35 -35.66 48.39
CA VAL A 22 25.27 -35.98 49.50
C VAL A 22 24.67 -35.52 50.84
N LEU A 23 24.17 -34.27 50.91
CA LEU A 23 23.56 -33.74 52.12
C LEU A 23 22.32 -34.54 52.55
N LYS A 24 21.51 -35.03 51.60
CA LYS A 24 20.37 -35.92 51.89
C LYS A 24 20.81 -37.30 52.38
N MET A 25 21.83 -37.90 51.78
CA MET A 25 22.35 -39.20 52.22
C MET A 25 22.92 -39.14 53.64
N VAL A 26 23.72 -38.12 53.92
CA VAL A 26 24.30 -37.90 55.26
C VAL A 26 23.21 -37.64 56.29
N ALA A 27 22.17 -36.88 55.94
CA ALA A 27 21.02 -36.64 56.81
C ALA A 27 20.20 -37.91 57.10
N GLY A 28 20.14 -38.86 56.17
CA GLY A 28 19.47 -40.15 56.37
C GLY A 28 20.24 -41.14 57.26
N GLN A 29 21.58 -41.02 57.29
CA GLN A 29 22.44 -41.88 58.12
C GLN A 29 22.51 -41.42 59.58
N SER A 30 22.48 -40.11 59.81
CA SER A 30 22.39 -39.55 61.15
C SER A 30 20.92 -39.47 61.57
N GLY A 31 20.42 -40.44 62.35
CA GLY A 31 19.04 -40.46 62.86
C GLY A 31 18.60 -39.25 63.71
N ARG A 32 19.41 -38.19 63.82
CA ARG A 32 19.05 -36.88 64.38
C ARG A 32 19.29 -35.77 63.34
N PRO A 33 18.29 -34.91 63.07
CA PRO A 33 18.46 -33.77 62.19
C PRO A 33 19.40 -32.73 62.81
N CYS A 34 20.56 -32.52 62.19
CA CYS A 34 21.46 -31.42 62.55
C CYS A 34 20.91 -30.11 61.95
N PRO A 35 20.64 -29.06 62.74
CA PRO A 35 20.01 -27.83 62.27
C PRO A 35 20.84 -27.10 61.21
N GLU A 36 22.17 -27.14 61.35
CA GLU A 36 23.12 -26.52 60.41
C GLU A 36 23.05 -27.17 59.02
N ARG A 37 22.97 -28.51 58.97
CA ARG A 37 22.87 -29.26 57.71
C ARG A 37 21.53 -29.06 57.04
N CYS A 38 20.45 -28.97 57.82
CA CYS A 38 19.12 -28.64 57.31
C CYS A 38 19.09 -27.23 56.70
N HIS A 39 19.80 -26.28 57.31
CA HIS A 39 19.93 -24.93 56.77
C HIS A 39 20.71 -24.92 55.44
N GLN A 40 21.86 -25.59 55.38
CA GLN A 40 22.65 -25.72 54.15
C GLN A 40 21.86 -26.40 53.02
N LEU A 41 21.10 -27.46 53.33
CA LEU A 41 20.25 -28.14 52.35
C LEU A 41 19.14 -27.23 51.81
N ARG A 42 18.53 -26.40 52.66
CA ARG A 42 17.54 -25.41 52.22
C ARG A 42 18.17 -24.34 51.32
N LEU A 43 19.36 -23.86 51.67
CA LEU A 43 20.09 -22.87 50.87
C LEU A 43 20.40 -23.42 49.47
N ARG A 44 20.94 -24.63 49.38
CA ARG A 44 21.23 -25.28 48.07
C ARG A 44 19.97 -25.53 47.25
N GLN A 45 18.86 -25.91 47.90
CA GLN A 45 17.57 -26.05 47.22
C GLN A 45 17.02 -24.73 46.71
N GLN A 46 17.21 -23.64 47.46
CA GLN A 46 16.82 -22.31 47.04
C GLN A 46 17.65 -21.84 45.84
N GLU A 47 18.98 -21.99 45.88
CA GLU A 47 19.87 -21.68 44.76
C GLU A 47 19.48 -22.43 43.48
N LEU A 48 19.07 -23.70 43.59
CA LEU A 48 18.61 -24.49 42.45
C LEU A 48 17.26 -24.00 41.91
N ARG A 49 16.33 -23.60 42.79
CA ARG A 49 15.04 -23.01 42.40
C ARG A 49 15.23 -21.67 41.70
N ASP A 50 16.09 -20.80 42.22
CA ASP A 50 16.37 -19.50 41.61
C ASP A 50 16.93 -19.64 40.19
N LEU A 51 17.80 -20.62 39.95
CA LEU A 51 18.30 -20.95 38.61
C LEU A 51 17.20 -21.49 37.69
N ALA A 52 16.31 -22.34 38.20
CA ALA A 52 15.17 -22.87 37.45
C ALA A 52 14.17 -21.77 37.07
N ASP A 53 13.84 -20.90 38.02
CA ASP A 53 12.95 -19.74 37.84
C ASP A 53 13.53 -18.75 36.83
N GLY A 54 14.84 -18.50 36.89
CA GLY A 54 15.54 -17.69 35.88
C GLY A 54 15.37 -18.26 34.48
N ARG A 55 15.51 -19.58 34.30
CA ARG A 55 15.31 -20.25 33.00
C ARG A 55 13.86 -20.19 32.55
N ALA A 56 12.91 -20.42 33.47
CA ALA A 56 11.48 -20.34 33.17
C ALA A 56 11.08 -18.94 32.70
N ARG A 57 11.59 -17.88 33.34
CA ARG A 57 11.37 -16.49 32.94
C ARG A 57 11.90 -16.19 31.54
N VAL A 58 13.13 -16.60 31.23
CA VAL A 58 13.71 -16.42 29.90
C VAL A 58 12.90 -17.15 28.82
N HIS A 59 12.46 -18.39 29.12
CA HIS A 59 11.59 -19.14 28.22
C HIS A 59 10.23 -18.47 28.01
N ALA A 60 9.60 -17.97 29.08
CA ALA A 60 8.32 -17.25 29.00
C ALA A 60 8.42 -15.97 28.16
N LEU A 61 9.52 -15.22 28.30
CA LEU A 61 9.79 -14.04 27.47
C LEU A 61 10.01 -14.44 26.00
N ALA A 62 10.74 -15.52 25.74
CA ALA A 62 10.98 -16.01 24.39
C ALA A 62 9.69 -16.51 23.71
N THR A 63 8.80 -17.19 24.44
CA THR A 63 7.50 -17.62 23.91
C THR A 63 6.59 -16.44 23.65
N GLN A 64 6.52 -15.46 24.56
CA GLN A 64 5.76 -14.22 24.35
C GLN A 64 6.26 -13.47 23.11
N ARG A 65 7.58 -13.34 22.93
CA ARG A 65 8.16 -12.72 21.74
C ARG A 65 7.80 -13.48 20.46
N ARG A 66 7.86 -14.81 20.47
CA ARG A 66 7.42 -15.64 19.32
C ARG A 66 5.94 -15.47 19.00
N LEU A 67 5.09 -15.34 20.02
CA LEU A 67 3.66 -15.07 19.84
C LEU A 67 3.44 -13.72 19.15
N TYR A 68 4.17 -12.68 19.52
CA TYR A 68 4.14 -11.39 18.82
C TYR A 68 4.69 -11.46 17.39
N ASP A 69 5.80 -12.16 17.17
CA ASP A 69 6.39 -12.35 15.84
C ASP A 69 5.45 -13.14 14.90
N VAL A 70 4.66 -14.07 15.43
CA VAL A 70 3.62 -14.80 14.69
C VAL A 70 2.36 -13.94 14.50
N GLY A 71 2.00 -13.13 15.49
CA GLY A 71 0.86 -12.19 15.40
C GLY A 71 1.04 -11.15 14.30
N ASP A 72 2.25 -10.61 14.12
CA ASP A 72 2.57 -9.68 13.03
C ASP A 72 2.53 -10.38 11.66
N LYS A 73 2.88 -11.68 11.60
CA LYS A 73 2.73 -12.50 10.38
C LYS A 73 1.27 -12.80 10.07
N ALA A 74 0.42 -13.14 11.04
CA ALA A 74 -1.00 -13.39 10.82
C ALA A 74 -1.72 -12.11 10.33
N ASN A 75 -1.38 -10.96 10.92
CA ASN A 75 -1.90 -9.66 10.51
C ASN A 75 -1.43 -9.22 9.12
N LYS A 76 -0.30 -9.73 8.61
CA LYS A 76 0.19 -9.47 7.24
C LYS A 76 -0.27 -10.53 6.23
N LEU A 77 -0.40 -11.78 6.66
CA LEU A 77 -0.87 -12.90 5.86
C LEU A 77 -2.35 -12.76 5.51
N MET A 78 -3.21 -12.29 6.41
CA MET A 78 -4.63 -12.10 6.11
C MET A 78 -4.90 -11.04 5.03
N PRO A 79 -4.29 -9.83 5.07
CA PRO A 79 -4.36 -8.87 3.98
C PRO A 79 -3.70 -9.36 2.69
N TRP A 80 -2.59 -10.09 2.76
CA TRP A 80 -1.94 -10.67 1.59
C TRP A 80 -2.82 -11.74 0.93
N LEU A 81 -3.43 -12.63 1.71
CA LEU A 81 -4.38 -13.64 1.24
C LEU A 81 -5.62 -12.97 0.62
N LYS A 82 -6.19 -11.97 1.30
CA LYS A 82 -7.29 -11.15 0.77
C LYS A 82 -6.92 -10.42 -0.52
N SER A 83 -5.68 -9.93 -0.64
CA SER A 83 -5.21 -9.25 -1.86
C SER A 83 -4.99 -10.23 -3.01
N ARG A 84 -4.49 -11.44 -2.71
CA ARG A 84 -4.36 -12.55 -3.66
C ARG A 84 -5.74 -13.04 -4.14
N ASP A 85 -6.72 -13.14 -3.26
CA ASP A 85 -8.09 -13.52 -3.62
C ASP A 85 -8.80 -12.42 -4.45
N ARG A 86 -8.57 -11.14 -4.13
CA ARG A 86 -9.07 -10.01 -4.95
C ARG A 86 -8.47 -10.00 -6.36
N GLY A 87 -7.17 -10.32 -6.50
CA GLY A 87 -6.53 -10.43 -7.81
C GLY A 87 -7.09 -11.58 -8.67
N ARG A 88 -7.65 -12.62 -8.04
CA ARG A 88 -8.27 -13.76 -8.74
C ARG A 88 -9.72 -13.50 -9.17
N ASN A 89 -10.44 -12.62 -8.47
CA ASN A 89 -11.87 -12.34 -8.68
C ASN A 89 -12.15 -10.91 -9.18
N TRP A 90 -11.22 -10.26 -9.86
CA TRP A 90 -11.39 -8.90 -10.43
C TRP A 90 -12.39 -8.84 -11.61
N VAL A 91 -13.25 -9.83 -11.81
CA VAL A 91 -14.22 -9.75 -12.90
C VAL A 91 -15.29 -8.70 -12.55
N VAL A 92 -15.05 -7.48 -13.03
CA VAL A 92 -15.98 -6.35 -13.02
C VAL A 92 -17.23 -6.82 -13.74
N THR A 93 -18.36 -6.77 -13.05
CA THR A 93 -19.67 -7.09 -13.62
C THR A 93 -19.86 -6.36 -14.95
N VAL A 94 -20.02 -7.11 -16.04
CA VAL A 94 -20.39 -6.57 -17.36
C VAL A 94 -21.90 -6.65 -17.50
N ARG A 95 -22.51 -5.70 -18.22
CA ARG A 95 -23.94 -5.75 -18.53
C ARG A 95 -24.15 -6.30 -19.92
N ASP A 96 -25.06 -7.24 -20.02
CA ASP A 96 -25.52 -7.80 -21.29
C ASP A 96 -26.45 -6.80 -22.04
N ALA A 97 -26.81 -7.09 -23.29
CA ALA A 97 -27.73 -6.32 -24.12
C ALA A 97 -29.08 -6.07 -23.43
N ALA A 98 -29.55 -7.04 -22.63
CA ALA A 98 -30.75 -6.92 -21.79
C ALA A 98 -30.54 -6.13 -20.47
N ARG A 99 -29.38 -5.47 -20.29
CA ARG A 99 -28.92 -4.78 -19.07
C ARG A 99 -28.81 -5.65 -17.82
N GLN A 100 -28.80 -6.97 -17.97
CA GLN A 100 -28.58 -7.89 -16.87
C GLN A 100 -27.10 -7.97 -16.52
N ALA A 101 -26.78 -8.18 -15.24
CA ALA A 101 -25.40 -8.20 -14.77
C ALA A 101 -24.79 -9.60 -14.92
N CYS A 102 -23.85 -9.75 -15.86
CA CYS A 102 -23.05 -10.95 -16.05
C CYS A 102 -21.88 -10.94 -15.07
N ARG A 103 -21.73 -12.04 -14.33
CA ARG A 103 -20.73 -12.20 -13.25
C ARG A 103 -19.75 -13.35 -13.50
N THR A 104 -20.09 -14.27 -14.40
CA THR A 104 -19.27 -15.42 -14.74
C THR A 104 -18.39 -15.08 -15.94
N GLY A 105 -17.17 -15.63 -15.98
CA GLY A 105 -16.25 -15.40 -17.10
C GLY A 105 -16.77 -15.89 -18.45
N GLY A 106 -17.60 -16.95 -18.46
CA GLY A 106 -18.26 -17.44 -19.69
C GLY A 106 -19.29 -16.44 -20.21
N ASP A 107 -20.26 -16.07 -19.37
CA ASP A 107 -21.33 -15.12 -19.70
C ASP A 107 -20.78 -13.75 -20.16
N ILE A 108 -19.64 -13.32 -19.62
CA ILE A 108 -19.00 -12.07 -20.01
C ILE A 108 -18.32 -12.18 -21.37
N ALA A 109 -17.69 -13.32 -21.65
CA ALA A 109 -17.07 -13.56 -22.96
C ALA A 109 -18.14 -13.57 -24.07
N GLU A 110 -19.26 -14.25 -23.82
CA GLU A 110 -20.41 -14.31 -24.73
C GLU A 110 -21.03 -12.93 -24.96
N ALA A 111 -21.39 -12.21 -23.88
CA ALA A 111 -21.93 -10.84 -24.00
C ALA A 111 -20.95 -9.87 -24.69
N SER A 112 -19.64 -10.05 -24.48
CA SER A 112 -18.63 -9.23 -25.17
C SER A 112 -18.53 -9.58 -26.65
N ALA A 113 -18.63 -10.86 -27.02
CA ALA A 113 -18.59 -11.31 -28.40
C ALA A 113 -19.80 -10.76 -29.17
N GLU A 114 -21.01 -10.91 -28.61
CA GLU A 114 -22.24 -10.38 -29.20
C GLU A 114 -22.19 -8.85 -29.38
N TYR A 115 -21.67 -8.12 -28.39
CA TYR A 115 -21.51 -6.67 -28.50
C TYR A 115 -20.58 -6.27 -29.64
N TYR A 116 -19.43 -6.92 -29.77
CA TYR A 116 -18.46 -6.58 -30.81
C TYR A 116 -18.93 -7.06 -32.19
N GLU A 117 -19.62 -8.19 -32.27
CA GLU A 117 -20.27 -8.66 -33.49
C GLU A 117 -21.31 -7.63 -33.95
N TRP A 118 -22.23 -7.21 -33.08
CA TRP A 118 -23.17 -6.13 -33.38
C TRP A 118 -22.46 -4.82 -33.77
N LEU A 119 -21.38 -4.43 -33.08
CA LEU A 119 -20.66 -3.19 -33.38
C LEU A 119 -20.02 -3.19 -34.78
N TYR A 120 -19.50 -4.32 -35.22
CA TYR A 120 -18.84 -4.44 -36.51
C TYR A 120 -19.80 -4.81 -37.65
N GLU A 121 -20.91 -5.49 -37.35
CA GLU A 121 -22.01 -5.75 -38.28
C GLU A 121 -22.91 -4.54 -38.49
N SER A 122 -23.05 -3.69 -37.47
CA SER A 122 -23.64 -2.34 -37.58
C SER A 122 -22.74 -1.35 -38.32
N ARG A 123 -21.90 -1.83 -39.25
CA ARG A 123 -21.40 -1.05 -40.39
C ARG A 123 -22.60 -0.55 -41.18
N VAL A 124 -23.14 0.52 -40.65
CA VAL A 124 -23.91 1.60 -41.22
C VAL A 124 -24.25 1.30 -42.66
N GLU A 125 -25.48 0.83 -42.88
CA GLU A 125 -26.20 1.11 -44.12
C GLU A 125 -26.44 2.63 -44.14
N PHE A 126 -25.37 3.43 -44.22
CA PHE A 126 -25.50 4.85 -44.51
C PHE A 126 -25.78 4.89 -46.00
N ILE A 127 -27.06 4.76 -46.32
CA ILE A 127 -27.57 4.83 -47.67
C ILE A 127 -27.08 6.17 -48.20
N GLY A 128 -26.19 6.17 -49.19
CA GLY A 128 -25.56 7.40 -49.70
C GLY A 128 -26.57 8.48 -50.12
N VAL A 129 -27.83 8.09 -50.32
CA VAL A 129 -28.98 8.97 -50.55
C VAL A 129 -29.28 9.87 -49.36
N GLU A 130 -29.30 9.36 -48.12
CA GLU A 130 -29.59 10.18 -46.92
C GLU A 130 -28.46 11.16 -46.61
N CYS A 131 -27.21 10.80 -46.93
CA CYS A 131 -26.06 11.69 -46.80
C CYS A 131 -26.08 12.79 -47.85
N ALA A 132 -26.41 12.44 -49.11
CA ALA A 132 -26.54 13.39 -50.20
C ALA A 132 -27.69 14.38 -49.93
N ASP A 133 -28.85 13.88 -49.49
CA ASP A 133 -30.00 14.71 -49.13
C ASP A 133 -29.68 15.62 -47.95
N LEU A 134 -28.96 15.14 -46.94
CA LEU A 134 -28.56 15.97 -45.80
C LEU A 134 -27.54 17.05 -46.21
N LEU A 135 -26.57 16.71 -47.06
CA LEU A 135 -25.58 17.67 -47.56
C LEU A 135 -26.18 18.69 -48.52
N GLU A 136 -27.18 18.33 -49.33
CA GLU A 136 -27.90 19.26 -50.20
C GLU A 136 -28.86 20.18 -49.42
N ASN A 137 -29.47 19.68 -48.34
CA ASN A 137 -30.41 20.45 -47.53
C ASN A 137 -29.74 21.27 -46.41
N VAL A 138 -28.44 21.09 -46.18
CA VAL A 138 -27.67 21.98 -45.30
C VAL A 138 -27.40 23.27 -46.06
N SER A 139 -28.15 24.32 -45.71
CA SER A 139 -27.87 25.68 -46.14
C SER A 139 -26.59 26.17 -45.45
N LEU A 140 -25.43 25.85 -46.05
CA LEU A 140 -24.18 26.48 -45.66
C LEU A 140 -24.31 27.98 -45.97
N GLN A 141 -24.11 28.82 -44.96
CA GLN A 141 -24.01 30.26 -45.18
C GLN A 141 -22.78 30.50 -46.05
N THR A 142 -23.00 30.79 -47.34
CA THR A 142 -21.94 31.28 -48.21
C THR A 142 -21.48 32.63 -47.68
N LEU A 143 -20.19 32.71 -47.31
CA LEU A 143 -19.56 33.97 -46.92
C LEU A 143 -19.80 35.02 -47.99
N THR A 144 -20.19 36.21 -47.55
CA THR A 144 -20.25 37.35 -48.47
C THR A 144 -18.81 37.69 -48.90
N PRO A 145 -18.61 38.29 -50.10
CA PRO A 145 -17.28 38.67 -50.53
C PRO A 145 -16.58 39.60 -49.53
N GLU A 146 -17.35 40.45 -48.82
CA GLU A 146 -16.85 41.34 -47.77
C GLU A 146 -16.33 40.56 -46.55
N ASP A 147 -17.05 39.53 -46.10
CA ASP A 147 -16.60 38.67 -44.99
C ASP A 147 -15.38 37.83 -45.37
N ARG A 148 -15.26 37.46 -46.65
CA ARG A 148 -14.10 36.74 -47.16
C ARG A 148 -12.86 37.62 -47.18
N ASP A 149 -12.99 38.85 -47.69
CA ASP A 149 -11.88 39.80 -47.73
C ASP A 149 -11.42 40.14 -46.30
N ALA A 150 -12.36 40.31 -45.36
CA ALA A 150 -12.05 40.52 -43.94
C ALA A 150 -11.34 39.34 -43.25
N LEU A 151 -11.54 38.10 -43.72
CA LEU A 151 -10.84 36.91 -43.21
C LEU A 151 -9.49 36.65 -43.89
N GLU A 152 -9.28 37.18 -45.10
CA GLU A 152 -7.99 37.11 -45.82
C GLU A 152 -7.02 38.22 -45.37
N GLU A 153 -7.51 39.28 -44.70
CA GLU A 153 -6.69 40.33 -44.08
C GLU A 153 -5.94 39.84 -42.81
N GLU A 154 -4.74 40.37 -42.56
CA GLU A 154 -3.98 40.05 -41.33
C GLU A 154 -4.70 40.64 -40.11
N PRO A 155 -4.92 39.84 -39.04
CA PRO A 155 -5.61 40.32 -37.85
C PRO A 155 -4.82 41.44 -37.20
N SER A 156 -5.52 42.51 -36.80
CA SER A 156 -4.91 43.63 -36.11
C SER A 156 -4.47 43.22 -34.71
N ASP A 157 -3.34 43.76 -34.22
CA ASP A 157 -2.84 43.53 -32.86
C ASP A 157 -3.90 43.81 -31.79
N GLU A 158 -4.79 44.77 -32.04
CA GLU A 158 -5.90 45.14 -31.16
C GLU A 158 -6.98 44.05 -31.06
N GLU A 159 -7.27 43.36 -32.17
CA GLU A 159 -8.23 42.26 -32.23
C GLU A 159 -7.70 41.02 -31.48
N VAL A 160 -6.39 40.76 -31.61
CA VAL A 160 -5.72 39.67 -30.91
C VAL A 160 -5.75 39.89 -29.40
N GLU A 161 -5.48 41.11 -28.94
CA GLU A 161 -5.58 41.45 -27.51
C GLU A 161 -7.02 41.32 -26.98
N GLN A 162 -8.01 41.74 -27.76
CA GLN A 162 -9.40 41.67 -27.36
C GLN A 162 -9.89 40.21 -27.29
N ALA A 163 -9.52 39.37 -28.27
CA ALA A 163 -9.79 37.93 -28.25
C ALA A 163 -9.12 37.22 -27.07
N LEU A 164 -7.89 37.62 -26.72
CA LEU A 164 -7.19 37.10 -25.54
C LEU A 164 -7.87 37.46 -24.21
N ARG A 165 -8.51 38.64 -24.13
CA ARG A 165 -9.27 39.06 -22.94
C ARG A 165 -10.62 38.34 -22.84
N GLU A 166 -11.24 38.02 -23.96
CA GLU A 166 -12.53 37.31 -24.02
C GLU A 166 -12.40 35.79 -23.83
N LEU A 167 -11.21 35.21 -24.08
CA LEU A 167 -10.92 33.82 -23.74
C LEU A 167 -10.95 33.64 -22.22
N GLN A 168 -12.01 33.01 -21.71
CA GLN A 168 -12.20 32.76 -20.29
C GLN A 168 -10.97 32.09 -19.66
N SER A 169 -10.50 32.69 -18.56
CA SER A 169 -9.23 32.47 -17.85
C SER A 169 -9.02 31.10 -17.18
N GLY A 170 -9.57 30.03 -17.73
CA GLY A 170 -9.55 28.71 -17.10
C GLY A 170 -8.71 27.65 -17.82
N LYS A 171 -8.53 27.75 -19.15
CA LYS A 171 -7.90 26.69 -19.93
C LYS A 171 -7.26 27.28 -21.18
N THR A 172 -5.95 27.54 -21.17
CA THR A 172 -4.97 26.98 -22.13
C THR A 172 -3.55 27.44 -21.74
N ALA A 173 -2.60 26.56 -21.99
CA ALA A 173 -1.18 26.72 -21.79
C ALA A 173 -0.64 28.02 -22.42
N ARG A 174 0.24 28.70 -21.66
CA ARG A 174 0.99 29.88 -22.11
C ARG A 174 1.67 29.63 -23.47
N PRO A 175 1.41 30.45 -24.48
CA PRO A 175 2.31 30.59 -25.61
C PRO A 175 3.60 31.25 -25.11
N ASN A 176 4.73 30.55 -25.20
CA ASN A 176 6.04 31.06 -24.81
C ASN A 176 6.44 32.23 -25.73
N GLY A 177 6.45 33.47 -25.24
CA GLY A 177 7.07 34.57 -25.99
C GLY A 177 6.80 35.99 -25.49
N TYR A 178 5.64 36.29 -24.92
CA TYR A 178 5.32 37.69 -24.52
C TYR A 178 5.56 37.92 -23.03
N ARG A 179 6.57 38.73 -22.70
CA ARG A 179 6.82 39.26 -21.35
C ARG A 179 6.07 40.60 -21.24
N HIS A 180 4.98 40.62 -20.47
CA HIS A 180 4.41 41.88 -20.01
C HIS A 180 5.15 42.31 -18.73
N GLU A 181 5.80 43.47 -18.78
CA GLU A 181 6.46 44.10 -17.64
C GLU A 181 5.38 44.61 -16.68
N GLY A 182 5.08 43.86 -15.61
CA GLY A 182 4.03 44.29 -14.67
C GLY A 182 3.68 43.35 -13.53
N SER A 183 4.58 42.47 -13.09
CA SER A 183 4.37 41.70 -11.84
C SER A 183 5.69 41.46 -11.10
N GLU A 184 6.28 42.55 -10.61
CA GLU A 184 7.04 42.47 -9.36
C GLU A 184 6.02 42.27 -8.22
N GLU A 185 5.80 41.02 -7.81
CA GLU A 185 5.37 40.75 -6.45
C GLU A 185 6.48 39.95 -5.78
N VAL A 186 7.23 40.68 -4.96
CA VAL A 186 8.35 40.22 -4.17
C VAL A 186 7.84 39.26 -3.11
N ALA A 187 8.03 37.96 -3.30
CA ALA A 187 7.94 36.98 -2.21
C ALA A 187 9.25 37.04 -1.41
N VAL A 188 9.31 37.91 -0.40
CA VAL A 188 10.36 37.88 0.62
C VAL A 188 10.23 36.58 1.42
N LEU A 189 11.15 35.64 1.22
CA LEU A 189 11.31 34.48 2.09
C LEU A 189 12.16 34.90 3.32
N PRO A 190 11.77 34.51 4.55
CA PRO A 190 12.55 34.82 5.76
C PRO A 190 13.91 34.09 5.76
N ALA A 191 14.93 34.81 6.21
CA ALA A 191 16.36 34.56 5.97
C ALA A 191 17.05 33.60 6.96
N ASP A 192 16.35 32.66 7.58
CA ASP A 192 16.93 31.86 8.69
C ASP A 192 17.25 30.39 8.37
N TYR A 193 17.30 30.00 7.10
CA TYR A 193 17.84 28.68 6.70
C TYR A 193 19.00 28.82 5.71
N ARG A 194 20.11 29.36 6.19
CA ARG A 194 21.43 29.14 5.59
C ARG A 194 22.40 28.64 6.67
N ASN A 195 22.43 27.31 6.79
CA ASN A 195 23.62 26.48 6.90
C ASN A 195 24.87 27.17 7.50
N THR A 196 25.11 27.00 8.79
CA THR A 196 26.45 27.16 9.38
C THR A 196 27.23 25.88 9.14
N GLY A 197 28.15 25.92 8.18
CA GLY A 197 29.40 25.17 8.26
C GLY A 197 30.40 25.90 9.16
#